data_AF-A0A661D6G5-F1
#
_entry.id   AF-A0A661D6G5-F1
#
_cell.length_a   1.000
_cell.length_b   1.000
_cell.length_c   1.000
_cell.angle_alpha   90.00
_cell.angle_beta   90.00
_cell.angle_gamma   90.00
#
_symmetry.space_group_name_H-M   'P 1'
#
loop_
_entity.id
_entity.type
_entity.pdbx_description
1 polymer ?
#
loop_
_entity_poly.entity_id
_entity_poly.type
_entity_poly.pdbx_seq_one_letter_code
_entity_poly.pdbx_strand_id
1 'polypeptide(L)'
;MKKVILIISGFILISFILTSCAITPKMATDIDDKRCNLITKKLELEMSEPLSLNCSLNEIVLCLGIGALFTATTGIISGSIVLVGNTIHWLEKPGKCNDSFINTYVTKHNQFLLEQNGQLVELTE
;
A
#
# COMPACT_ATOMS: atom_id res chain seq x y z
N MET A 1 5.27 -14.56 38.73
CA MET A 1 5.12 -13.18 38.22
C MET A 1 5.66 -13.01 36.80
N LYS A 2 6.96 -13.22 36.50
CA LYS A 2 7.52 -13.05 35.14
C LYS A 2 6.81 -13.88 34.04
N LYS A 3 6.49 -15.16 34.32
CA LYS A 3 5.75 -16.03 33.38
C LYS A 3 4.35 -15.53 33.06
N VAL A 4 3.67 -14.94 34.06
CA VAL A 4 2.32 -14.38 33.91
C VAL A 4 2.35 -13.11 33.06
N ILE A 5 3.34 -12.24 33.26
CA ILE A 5 3.56 -11.04 32.45
C ILE A 5 3.85 -11.40 30.98
N LEU A 6 4.66 -12.43 30.75
CA LEU A 6 5.01 -12.88 29.39
C LEU A 6 3.80 -13.46 28.65
N ILE A 7 2.94 -14.21 29.34
CA ILE A 7 1.69 -14.75 28.79
C ILE A 7 0.71 -13.61 28.47
N ILE A 8 0.56 -12.63 29.36
CA ILE A 8 -0.32 -11.47 29.14
C ILE A 8 0.18 -10.63 27.95
N SER A 9 1.48 -10.37 27.87
CA SER A 9 2.07 -9.64 26.73
C SER A 9 1.86 -10.38 25.41
N GLY A 10 2.00 -11.71 25.39
CA GLY A 10 1.73 -12.52 24.20
C GLY A 10 0.27 -12.46 23.76
N PHE A 11 -0.66 -12.53 24.72
CA PHE A 11 -2.10 -12.43 24.45
C PHE A 11 -2.50 -11.06 23.90
N ILE A 12 -1.93 -9.98 24.43
CA ILE A 12 -2.17 -8.62 23.93
C ILE A 12 -1.68 -8.47 22.49
N LEU A 13 -0.49 -8.99 22.19
CA LEU A 13 0.13 -8.90 20.86
C LEU A 13 -0.67 -9.70 19.82
N ILE A 14 -1.14 -10.89 20.19
CA ILE A 14 -2.04 -11.72 19.37
C ILE A 14 -3.38 -11.02 19.15
N SER A 15 -3.96 -10.42 20.19
CA SER A 15 -5.24 -9.70 20.08
C SER A 15 -5.13 -8.47 19.17
N PHE A 16 -3.98 -7.79 19.16
CA PHE A 16 -3.71 -6.66 18.26
C PHE A 16 -3.64 -7.08 16.79
N ILE A 17 -3.15 -8.29 16.51
CA ILE A 17 -3.07 -8.83 15.14
C ILE A 17 -4.45 -9.23 14.61
N LEU A 18 -5.39 -9.60 15.50
CA LEU A 18 -6.72 -10.10 15.11
C LEU A 18 -7.76 -9.00 14.84
N THR A 19 -7.51 -7.73 15.22
CA THR A 19 -8.49 -6.63 15.08
C THR A 19 -8.35 -5.81 13.78
N SER A 20 -7.78 -6.37 12.71
CA SER A 20 -7.85 -5.78 11.37
C SER A 20 -9.19 -6.20 10.73
N CYS A 21 -10.15 -5.34 10.44
CA CYS A 21 -10.05 -4.32 9.40
C CYS A 21 -11.28 -3.39 9.43
N ALA A 22 -11.11 -2.12 9.78
CA ALA A 22 -12.07 -1.08 9.39
C ALA A 22 -11.65 -0.41 8.07
N ILE A 23 -10.34 -0.20 7.88
CA ILE A 23 -9.77 0.43 6.69
C ILE A 23 -8.65 -0.44 6.16
N THR A 24 -8.73 -0.84 4.89
CA THR A 24 -7.82 -1.81 4.27
C THR A 24 -7.21 -1.28 2.98
N PRO A 25 -5.94 -1.61 2.69
CA PRO A 25 -5.37 -1.37 1.38
C PRO A 25 -6.00 -2.33 0.36
N LYS A 26 -6.43 -1.78 -0.78
CA LYS A 26 -6.96 -2.51 -1.94
C LYS A 26 -6.07 -2.23 -3.15
N MET A 27 -5.86 -3.24 -3.98
CA MET A 27 -5.18 -3.07 -5.27
C MET A 27 -6.14 -2.39 -6.26
N ALA A 28 -5.73 -1.24 -6.76
CA ALA A 28 -6.40 -0.56 -7.87
C ALA A 28 -5.81 -1.05 -9.20
N THR A 29 -6.66 -1.15 -10.22
CA THR A 29 -6.21 -1.51 -11.57
C THR A 29 -5.87 -0.25 -12.36
N ASP A 30 -4.62 -0.14 -12.81
CA ASP A 30 -4.18 0.90 -13.75
C ASP A 30 -4.04 0.29 -15.17
N ILE A 31 -4.24 1.11 -16.20
CA ILE A 31 -4.00 0.69 -17.60
C ILE A 31 -2.51 0.42 -17.82
N ASP A 32 -1.66 1.19 -17.14
CA ASP A 32 -0.21 1.12 -17.25
C ASP A 32 0.37 -0.15 -16.61
N ASP A 33 -0.36 -0.76 -15.67
CA ASP A 33 0.01 -2.01 -15.02
C ASP A 33 0.25 -3.14 -16.04
N LYS A 34 -0.64 -3.25 -17.03
CA LYS A 34 -0.54 -4.26 -18.08
C LYS A 34 0.32 -3.77 -19.24
N ARG A 35 0.17 -2.50 -19.62
CA ARG A 35 0.89 -1.89 -20.75
C ARG A 35 2.41 -1.90 -20.54
N CYS A 36 2.86 -1.61 -19.32
CA CYS A 36 4.27 -1.56 -18.98
C CYS A 36 4.75 -2.79 -18.18
N ASN A 37 3.90 -3.82 -18.04
CA ASN A 37 4.20 -5.03 -17.27
C ASN A 37 4.76 -4.72 -15.86
N LEU A 38 4.06 -3.86 -15.12
CA LEU A 38 4.49 -3.42 -13.78
C LEU A 38 4.23 -4.56 -12.76
N ILE A 39 5.26 -4.88 -11.98
CA ILE A 39 5.21 -5.85 -10.89
C ILE A 39 4.37 -5.30 -9.75
N THR A 40 4.59 -4.03 -9.39
CA THR A 40 3.83 -3.37 -8.33
C THR A 40 2.54 -2.74 -8.85
N LYS A 41 1.51 -2.76 -8.00
CA LYS A 41 0.19 -2.19 -8.29
C LYS A 41 -0.06 -0.97 -7.43
N LYS A 42 -0.85 -0.04 -7.96
CA LYS A 42 -1.36 1.08 -7.19
C LYS A 42 -2.27 0.57 -6.06
N LEU A 43 -2.13 1.14 -4.88
CA LEU A 43 -2.92 0.84 -3.69
C LEU A 43 -3.85 2.01 -3.37
N GLU A 44 -5.06 1.68 -2.93
CA GLU A 44 -6.07 2.64 -2.46
C GLU A 44 -6.66 2.17 -1.13
N LEU A 45 -7.18 3.09 -0.32
CA LEU A 45 -7.82 2.75 0.95
C LEU A 45 -9.30 2.44 0.70
N GLU A 46 -9.73 1.27 1.14
CA GLU A 46 -11.13 0.87 1.17
C GLU A 46 -11.61 0.82 2.62
N MET A 47 -12.72 1.48 2.90
CA MET A 47 -13.39 1.39 4.20
C MET A 47 -14.37 0.24 4.16
N SER A 48 -14.28 -0.67 5.13
CA SER A 48 -15.31 -1.66 5.39
C SER A 48 -16.60 -0.98 5.85
N GLU A 49 -17.73 -1.67 5.74
CA GLU A 49 -19.04 -1.14 6.14
C GLU A 49 -18.98 -0.47 7.53
N PRO A 50 -19.75 0.62 7.74
CA PRO A 50 -19.73 1.35 9.00
C PRO A 50 -20.03 0.38 10.14
N LEU A 51 -19.11 0.32 11.12
CA LEU A 51 -19.28 -0.49 12.32
C LEU A 51 -20.62 -0.11 12.96
N SER A 52 -21.61 -1.00 12.91
CA SER A 52 -22.93 -0.79 13.49
C SER A 52 -22.84 -0.92 15.01
N LEU A 53 -22.32 0.14 15.63
CA LEU A 53 -22.21 0.23 17.08
C LEU A 53 -23.60 0.48 17.68
N ASN A 54 -24.17 -0.57 18.29
CA ASN A 54 -25.37 -0.44 19.13
C ASN A 54 -24.99 0.22 20.46
N CYS A 55 -24.79 1.53 20.45
CA CYS A 55 -24.45 2.30 21.65
C CYS A 55 -25.71 2.67 22.44
N SER A 56 -25.69 2.48 23.76
CA SER A 56 -26.70 3.05 24.66
C SER A 56 -26.51 4.58 24.77
N LEU A 57 -27.61 5.33 24.95
CA LEU A 57 -27.61 6.78 25.14
C LEU A 57 -26.68 7.24 26.28
N ASN A 58 -26.53 6.41 27.34
CA ASN A 58 -25.71 6.74 28.49
C ASN A 58 -24.19 6.55 28.26
N GLU A 59 -23.81 5.84 27.19
CA GLU A 59 -22.43 5.48 26.87
C GLU A 59 -22.00 5.99 25.48
N ILE A 60 -22.80 6.85 24.87
CA ILE A 60 -22.60 7.30 23.50
C ILE A 60 -21.23 7.98 23.29
N VAL A 61 -20.76 8.76 24.27
CA VAL A 61 -19.47 9.45 24.21
C VAL A 61 -18.31 8.46 24.23
N LEU A 62 -18.39 7.43 25.08
CA LEU A 62 -17.37 6.39 25.18
C LEU A 62 -17.33 5.53 23.92
N CYS A 63 -18.51 5.15 23.43
CA CYS A 63 -18.68 4.33 22.24
C CYS A 63 -18.13 5.04 20.98
N LEU A 64 -18.47 6.32 20.79
CA LEU A 64 -17.93 7.14 19.71
C LEU A 64 -16.43 7.36 19.84
N GLY A 65 -15.93 7.61 21.06
CA GLY A 65 -14.50 7.77 21.31
C GLY A 65 -13.68 6.55 20.91
N ILE A 66 -14.16 5.34 21.25
CA ILE A 66 -13.52 4.08 20.89
C ILE A 66 -13.58 3.84 19.38
N GLY A 67 -14.74 4.08 18.75
CA GLY A 67 -14.89 3.94 17.30
C GLY A 67 -13.99 4.89 16.51
N ALA A 68 -13.90 6.15 16.94
CA ALA A 68 -13.01 7.15 16.34
C ALA A 68 -11.54 6.79 16.51
N LEU A 69 -11.13 6.35 17.70
CA LEU A 69 -9.75 5.93 17.94
C LEU A 69 -9.39 4.70 17.09
N PHE A 70 -10.30 3.73 16.97
CA PHE A 70 -10.09 2.51 16.18
C PHE A 70 -9.96 2.82 14.69
N THR A 71 -10.89 3.60 14.13
CA THR A 71 -10.84 4.01 12.71
C THR A 71 -9.61 4.85 12.39
N ALA A 72 -9.25 5.82 13.25
CA ALA A 72 -8.04 6.62 13.06
C ALA A 72 -6.78 5.75 13.09
N THR A 73 -6.67 4.83 14.04
CA THR A 73 -5.51 3.95 14.18
C THR A 73 -5.36 3.03 12.96
N THR A 74 -6.44 2.38 12.54
CA THR A 74 -6.44 1.51 11.34
C THR A 74 -6.13 2.30 10.08
N GLY A 75 -6.66 3.52 9.94
CA GLY A 75 -6.36 4.41 8.84
C GLY A 75 -4.89 4.83 8.75
N ILE A 76 -4.24 5.11 9.89
CA ILE A 76 -2.80 5.45 9.92
C ILE A 76 -1.96 4.27 9.43
N ILE A 77 -2.23 3.08 9.95
CA ILE A 77 -1.48 1.86 9.60
C ILE A 77 -1.68 1.54 8.12
N SER A 78 -2.92 1.41 7.66
CA SER A 78 -3.21 1.09 6.25
C SER A 78 -2.75 2.20 5.31
N GLY A 79 -2.88 3.48 5.71
CA GLY A 79 -2.39 4.62 4.95
C GLY A 79 -0.87 4.60 4.74
N SER A 80 -0.10 4.20 5.76
CA SER A 80 1.35 4.06 5.63
C SER A 80 1.74 3.01 4.58
N ILE A 81 1.02 1.89 4.53
CA ILE A 81 1.23 0.82 3.54
C ILE A 81 0.93 1.33 2.14
N VAL A 82 -0.20 2.04 1.98
CA VAL A 82 -0.60 2.65 0.70
C VAL A 82 0.46 3.65 0.22
N LEU A 83 0.97 4.52 1.09
CA LEU A 83 1.99 5.50 0.74
C LEU A 83 3.29 4.84 0.25
N VAL A 84 3.80 3.86 1.01
CA VAL A 84 5.03 3.15 0.63
C VAL A 84 4.84 2.37 -0.67
N GLY A 85 3.75 1.60 -0.79
CA GLY A 85 3.47 0.83 -1.99
C GLY A 85 3.30 1.71 -3.23
N ASN A 86 2.59 2.84 -3.11
CA ASN A 86 2.44 3.80 -4.21
C ASN A 86 3.74 4.51 -4.57
N THR A 87 4.62 4.73 -3.60
CA THR A 87 5.96 5.28 -3.88
C THR A 87 6.79 4.30 -4.71
N ILE A 88 6.80 3.01 -4.34
CA ILE A 88 7.51 1.98 -5.11
C ILE A 88 6.91 1.86 -6.51
N HIS A 89 5.58 1.86 -6.63
CA HIS A 89 4.88 1.83 -7.92
C HIS A 89 5.23 3.02 -8.81
N TRP A 90 5.31 4.23 -8.23
CA TRP A 90 5.74 5.41 -8.96
C TRP A 90 7.20 5.33 -9.40
N LEU A 91 8.09 4.71 -8.63
CA LEU A 91 9.50 4.52 -8.99
C LEU A 91 9.69 3.46 -10.09
N GLU A 92 8.86 2.41 -10.11
CA GLU A 92 8.93 1.35 -11.13
C GLU A 92 8.52 1.87 -12.51
N LYS A 93 7.45 2.66 -12.57
CA LYS A 93 6.81 3.10 -13.82
C LYS A 93 7.78 3.77 -14.82
N PRO A 94 8.66 4.73 -14.42
CA PRO A 94 9.63 5.32 -15.33
C PRO A 94 10.67 4.34 -15.88
N GLY A 95 10.98 3.26 -15.16
CA GLY A 95 11.97 2.26 -15.61
C GLY A 95 11.40 1.26 -16.60
N LYS A 96 10.12 0.91 -16.49
CA LYS A 96 9.48 -0.13 -17.30
C LYS A 96 8.67 0.40 -18.49
N CYS A 97 8.11 1.60 -18.40
CA CYS A 97 7.31 2.16 -19.48
C CYS A 97 8.20 2.78 -20.59
N ASN A 98 7.93 2.41 -21.85
CA ASN A 98 8.68 2.89 -23.02
C ASN A 98 8.45 4.38 -23.34
N ASP A 99 7.31 4.93 -22.92
CA ASP A 99 6.96 6.34 -23.08
C ASP A 99 7.39 7.20 -21.87
N SER A 100 8.17 6.64 -20.94
CA SER A 100 8.66 7.40 -19.80
C SER A 100 9.69 8.45 -20.23
N PHE A 101 9.82 9.50 -19.41
CA PHE A 101 10.86 10.51 -19.58
C PHE A 101 12.27 9.89 -19.61
N ILE A 102 12.51 8.90 -18.74
CA ILE A 102 13.81 8.23 -18.63
C ILE A 102 14.10 7.41 -19.89
N ASN A 103 13.14 6.60 -20.36
CA ASN A 103 13.32 5.81 -21.58
C ASN A 103 13.52 6.72 -22.80
N THR A 104 12.71 7.76 -22.92
CA THR A 104 12.84 8.75 -24.00
C THR A 104 14.21 9.43 -23.99
N TYR A 105 14.70 9.85 -22.83
CA TYR A 105 16.01 10.50 -22.69
C TYR A 105 17.16 9.54 -23.00
N VAL A 106 17.13 8.32 -22.47
CA VAL A 106 18.16 7.29 -22.69
C VAL A 106 18.21 6.89 -24.17
N THR A 107 17.06 6.66 -24.79
CA THR A 107 16.95 6.32 -26.21
C THR A 107 17.44 7.46 -27.10
N LYS A 108 17.08 8.70 -26.77
CA LYS A 108 17.54 9.88 -27.51
C LYS A 108 19.04 10.11 -27.35
N HIS A 109 19.58 9.96 -26.14
CA HIS A 109 21.01 10.14 -25.87
C HIS A 109 21.86 9.06 -26.56
N ASN A 110 21.38 7.80 -26.56
CA ASN A 110 22.07 6.67 -27.17
C ASN A 110 21.65 6.39 -28.63
N GLN A 111 20.91 7.30 -29.26
CA GLN A 111 20.39 7.11 -30.62
C GLN A 111 21.52 6.74 -31.60
N PHE A 112 22.68 7.39 -31.47
CA PHE A 112 23.86 7.08 -32.27
C PHE A 112 24.28 5.60 -32.14
N LEU A 113 24.23 5.01 -30.95
CA LEU A 113 24.58 3.60 -30.75
C LEU A 113 23.53 2.68 -31.36
N LEU A 114 22.25 3.02 -31.24
CA LEU A 114 21.15 2.26 -31.83
C LEU A 114 21.24 2.23 -33.37
N GLU A 115 21.69 3.34 -33.98
CA GLU A 115 21.95 3.42 -35.41
C GLU A 115 23.16 2.57 -35.86
N GLN A 116 24.09 2.27 -34.95
CA GLN A 116 25.30 1.47 -35.21
C GLN A 116 25.13 -0.02 -34.81
N ASN A 117 23.92 -0.58 -34.98
CA ASN A 117 23.56 -1.95 -34.54
C ASN A 117 23.62 -2.18 -33.01
N GLY A 118 23.67 -1.13 -32.20
CA GLY A 118 23.49 -1.26 -30.76
C GLY A 118 22.09 -1.78 -30.42
N GLN A 119 22.00 -2.64 -29.42
CA GLN A 119 20.74 -3.20 -28.94
C GLN A 119 20.49 -2.78 -27.49
N LEU A 120 19.23 -2.50 -27.16
CA LEU A 120 18.81 -2.33 -25.78
C LEU A 120 18.81 -3.71 -25.12
N VAL A 121 19.56 -3.84 -24.02
CA VAL A 121 19.53 -5.05 -23.20
C VAL A 121 18.29 -4.95 -22.32
N GLU A 122 17.23 -5.68 -22.69
CA GLU A 122 16.13 -5.93 -21.78
C GLU A 122 16.65 -6.85 -20.67
N LEU A 123 16.59 -6.36 -19.42
CA LEU A 123 16.80 -7.20 -18.25
C LEU A 123 15.55 -8.08 -18.10
N THR A 124 15.52 -9.17 -18.86
CA THR A 124 14.61 -10.29 -18.64
C THR A 124 15.10 -11.03 -17.40
N GLU A 125 14.38 -10.89 -16.29
CA GLU A 125 14.40 -11.86 -15.20
C GLU A 125 13.64 -13.13 -15.59
#